data_AF-A0A7J7V6F4-F1
#
_entry.id   AF-A0A7J7V6F4-F1
#
_cell.length_a   1.000
_cell.length_b   1.000
_cell.length_c   1.000
_cell.angle_alpha   90.00
_cell.angle_beta   90.00
_cell.angle_gamma   90.00
#
_symmetry.space_group_name_H-M   'P 1'
#
loop_
_entity.id
_entity.type
_entity.pdbx_description
1 polymer ?
#
loop_
_entity_poly.entity_id
_entity_poly.type
_entity_poly.pdbx_seq_one_letter_code
_entity_poly.pdbx_strand_id
1 'polypeptide(L)'
;MAHRKPGKIKKAAEEAAAENHQGMPKAKRQRRAKGGIAAPKSDVCQNCEKGGELLICEARCRGAFHLECLGLREAPKRKFICKECRSGAHRCFICKQTGEDVKRCLRHLCGKFYHATCVQKYPPTVMQDRGFRCSMHSCITCHAANPASSSASDGHLMRCVRCPVAYHAKDLCLAAGSKILTPNSIICPNHFIPKEGCKDHKQVNVRWCFACSEGGNLLCCESCPASFHLKCAGIEFPEGKWYCNDCRAGKKPRYMELVWVKVGQYRWWPAEICHPQNVPPNVIDMAHDIGEFPVLFFGSNDYLWTHKARVFPYSEQDTNSSAKPSRGIDAIYKKALKEAALRYEELKAKKELRQLQEQQKNDKKPAPYKHIKMNRPVGRAQIFTVSPSDIPGCNCKATDENPCGRKTNCINRLLSCECHPAVCPAGKRCQNQCFVKRQYPEVEIFRTLERGWGLRNKTDIKEGDFVGEYVGELIDDAECKARIRQAQEQGVTNFYMLALDRYRVIDAGSCGNYTRFMNHCCLPNCEMQKWCVNGDTRVGFFALCDIQAGTELTFNYNFQTFGSGKDICKCGAPNCTGFLGVQQKVTSKLSCRKK
;
A
#
# COMPACT_ATOMS: atom_id res chain seq x y z
N MET A 1 44.72 -25.95 -24.57
CA MET A 1 45.09 -25.84 -26.00
C MET A 1 43.84 -26.05 -26.85
N ALA A 2 43.82 -25.38 -28.01
CA ALA A 2 42.71 -25.25 -28.98
C ALA A 2 41.56 -24.29 -28.59
N HIS A 3 41.75 -23.05 -29.01
CA HIS A 3 40.79 -21.95 -29.06
C HIS A 3 39.68 -22.20 -30.10
N ARG A 4 38.44 -21.82 -29.78
CA ARG A 4 37.50 -21.25 -30.76
C ARG A 4 36.76 -20.05 -30.15
N LYS A 5 36.91 -18.91 -30.82
CA LYS A 5 36.31 -17.60 -30.48
C LYS A 5 34.82 -17.54 -30.88
N PRO A 6 34.05 -16.58 -30.32
CA PRO A 6 32.58 -16.59 -30.30
C PRO A 6 31.95 -15.76 -31.44
N GLY A 7 30.85 -16.26 -32.00
CA GLY A 7 29.97 -15.52 -32.90
C GLY A 7 28.86 -14.80 -32.12
N LYS A 8 28.80 -13.48 -32.25
CA LYS A 8 27.69 -12.62 -31.79
C LYS A 8 26.51 -12.75 -32.75
N ILE A 9 25.30 -13.01 -32.26
CA ILE A 9 24.06 -12.61 -32.96
C ILE A 9 23.11 -11.95 -31.94
N LYS A 10 22.74 -10.70 -32.27
CA LYS A 10 21.80 -9.83 -31.55
C LYS A 10 20.36 -10.24 -31.90
N LYS A 11 19.51 -10.25 -30.86
CA LYS A 11 18.17 -9.63 -30.75
C LYS A 11 17.27 -9.61 -32.00
N ALA A 12 16.24 -10.46 -32.02
CA ALA A 12 14.90 -10.14 -32.53
C ALA A 12 13.93 -11.22 -32.00
N ALA A 13 13.06 -10.84 -31.05
CA ALA A 13 11.99 -11.69 -30.55
C ALA A 13 10.79 -10.80 -30.26
N GLU A 14 9.97 -10.59 -31.29
CA GLU A 14 8.58 -10.17 -31.19
C GLU A 14 7.89 -10.62 -32.49
N GLU A 15 6.72 -11.24 -32.33
CA GLU A 15 5.70 -11.53 -33.36
C GLU A 15 5.97 -12.64 -34.39
N ALA A 16 5.45 -13.85 -34.12
CA ALA A 16 4.78 -14.70 -35.11
C ALA A 16 4.17 -15.95 -34.42
N ALA A 17 2.88 -15.89 -34.10
CA ALA A 17 2.08 -17.10 -33.85
C ALA A 17 0.69 -16.90 -34.46
N ALA A 18 0.61 -17.16 -35.77
CA ALA A 18 -0.63 -17.30 -36.51
C ALA A 18 -0.44 -18.38 -37.59
N GLU A 19 -1.39 -19.32 -37.61
CA GLU A 19 -1.74 -20.29 -38.68
C GLU A 19 -0.82 -21.52 -38.83
N ASN A 20 -1.28 -22.77 -38.99
CA ASN A 20 -2.38 -23.34 -39.80
C ASN A 20 -2.63 -24.81 -39.30
N HIS A 21 -3.80 -25.47 -39.29
CA HIS A 21 -4.64 -26.03 -40.38
C HIS A 21 -5.94 -26.62 -39.76
N GLN A 22 -7.18 -26.28 -40.22
CA GLN A 22 -8.07 -27.00 -41.19
C GLN A 22 -8.60 -28.38 -40.73
N GLY A 23 -9.90 -28.78 -40.78
CA GLY A 23 -11.14 -28.15 -41.27
C GLY A 23 -12.45 -28.98 -41.05
N MET A 24 -13.60 -28.27 -41.17
CA MET A 24 -15.00 -28.64 -41.52
C MET A 24 -15.94 -29.41 -40.55
N PRO A 25 -17.30 -29.25 -40.62
CA PRO A 25 -18.12 -28.46 -41.56
C PRO A 25 -19.04 -27.37 -40.93
N LYS A 26 -19.46 -26.42 -41.77
CA LYS A 26 -20.43 -25.36 -41.47
C LYS A 26 -21.86 -25.90 -41.45
N ALA A 27 -22.54 -25.84 -40.29
CA ALA A 27 -23.99 -25.99 -40.20
C ALA A 27 -24.63 -24.84 -39.39
N LYS A 28 -25.29 -23.96 -40.13
CA LYS A 28 -26.43 -23.09 -39.80
C LYS A 28 -26.65 -22.69 -38.33
N ARG A 29 -26.30 -21.42 -38.09
CA ARG A 29 -27.00 -20.42 -37.28
C ARG A 29 -28.52 -20.71 -37.13
N GLN A 30 -28.92 -21.26 -35.99
CA GLN A 30 -30.26 -21.08 -35.44
C GLN A 30 -30.15 -20.64 -33.98
N ARG A 31 -30.38 -19.34 -33.78
CA ARG A 31 -30.71 -18.76 -32.47
C ARG A 31 -31.95 -19.49 -31.94
N ARG A 32 -31.76 -20.37 -30.96
CA ARG A 32 -32.84 -20.78 -30.05
C ARG A 32 -32.71 -19.96 -28.77
N ALA A 33 -33.73 -19.16 -28.49
CA ALA A 33 -33.91 -18.47 -27.23
C ALA A 33 -33.90 -19.51 -26.08
N LYS A 34 -32.78 -19.63 -25.37
CA LYS A 34 -32.68 -20.37 -24.11
C LYS A 34 -32.48 -19.32 -23.01
N GLY A 35 -33.46 -19.23 -22.10
CA GLY A 35 -33.45 -18.31 -20.98
C GLY A 35 -32.39 -18.69 -19.95
N GLY A 36 -31.24 -18.03 -19.99
CA GLY A 36 -30.21 -18.13 -18.97
C GLY A 36 -28.91 -17.50 -19.46
N ILE A 37 -28.31 -16.63 -18.63
CA ILE A 37 -26.98 -16.09 -18.92
C ILE A 37 -25.95 -17.19 -18.66
N ALA A 38 -25.18 -17.56 -19.69
CA ALA A 38 -24.07 -18.50 -19.55
C ALA A 38 -23.00 -17.92 -18.61
N ALA A 39 -22.45 -18.75 -17.72
CA ALA A 39 -21.35 -18.34 -16.86
C ALA A 39 -20.11 -17.95 -17.68
N PRO A 40 -19.31 -16.97 -17.22
CA PRO A 40 -17.95 -16.81 -17.72
C PRO A 40 -17.19 -18.14 -17.68
N LYS A 41 -16.36 -18.42 -18.70
CA LYS A 41 -15.51 -19.64 -18.76
C LYS A 41 -14.58 -19.82 -17.55
N SER A 42 -14.43 -18.78 -16.74
CA SER A 42 -13.60 -18.75 -15.53
C SER A 42 -14.31 -19.19 -14.25
N ASP A 43 -15.62 -19.40 -14.27
CA ASP A 43 -16.36 -19.82 -13.09
C ASP A 43 -16.33 -21.34 -12.90
N VAL A 44 -16.57 -21.77 -11.66
CA VAL A 44 -16.73 -23.20 -11.32
C VAL A 44 -18.10 -23.45 -10.70
N CYS A 45 -18.60 -24.67 -10.86
CA CYS A 45 -19.82 -25.09 -10.19
C CYS A 45 -19.65 -25.05 -8.67
N GLN A 46 -20.62 -24.46 -7.97
CA GLN A 46 -20.61 -24.39 -6.51
C GLN A 46 -20.79 -25.75 -5.81
N ASN A 47 -21.28 -26.78 -6.52
CA ASN A 47 -21.52 -28.09 -5.94
C ASN A 47 -20.33 -29.04 -6.11
N CYS A 48 -19.69 -29.03 -7.29
CA CYS A 48 -18.62 -29.99 -7.60
C CYS A 48 -17.23 -29.34 -7.79
N GLU A 49 -17.14 -28.01 -7.75
CA GLU A 49 -15.89 -27.23 -7.91
C GLU A 49 -15.19 -27.41 -9.26
N LYS A 50 -15.89 -27.94 -10.28
CA LYS A 50 -15.38 -28.11 -11.65
C LYS A 50 -15.88 -27.00 -12.58
N GLY A 51 -15.05 -26.65 -13.57
CA GLY A 51 -15.45 -25.76 -14.67
C GLY A 51 -16.38 -26.45 -15.68
N GLY A 52 -16.65 -25.78 -16.81
CA GLY A 52 -17.47 -26.32 -17.91
C GLY A 52 -18.67 -25.43 -18.22
N GLU A 53 -19.71 -26.03 -18.80
CA GLU A 53 -20.96 -25.31 -19.10
C GLU A 53 -21.81 -25.15 -17.84
N LEU A 54 -22.00 -23.90 -17.40
CA LEU A 54 -22.63 -23.57 -16.14
C LEU A 54 -23.83 -22.62 -16.33
N LEU A 55 -24.90 -22.88 -15.59
CA LEU A 55 -26.01 -21.98 -15.39
C LEU A 55 -25.70 -20.98 -14.27
N ILE A 56 -25.98 -19.70 -14.50
CA ILE A 56 -25.89 -18.66 -13.48
C ILE A 56 -27.26 -18.40 -12.85
N CYS A 57 -27.31 -18.43 -11.52
CA CYS A 57 -28.47 -17.96 -10.77
C CYS A 57 -28.66 -16.45 -10.99
N GLU A 58 -29.77 -16.05 -11.57
CA GLU A 58 -30.06 -14.64 -11.90
C GLU A 58 -30.58 -13.82 -10.70
N ALA A 59 -30.62 -14.41 -9.51
CA ALA A 59 -31.03 -13.76 -8.27
C ALA A 59 -29.81 -13.23 -7.47
N ARG A 60 -29.98 -13.06 -6.15
CA ARG A 60 -29.01 -12.37 -5.28
C ARG A 60 -27.66 -13.10 -5.14
N CYS A 61 -27.62 -14.43 -5.27
CA CYS A 61 -26.37 -15.18 -5.04
C CYS A 61 -25.42 -15.23 -6.24
N ARG A 62 -25.90 -15.01 -7.47
CA ARG A 62 -25.12 -15.10 -8.72
C ARG A 62 -24.29 -16.39 -8.87
N GLY A 63 -24.70 -17.47 -8.21
CA GLY A 63 -23.93 -18.72 -8.19
C GLY A 63 -23.98 -19.45 -9.53
N ALA A 64 -22.89 -20.16 -9.86
CA ALA A 64 -22.75 -20.97 -11.06
C ALA A 64 -22.93 -22.46 -10.77
N PHE A 65 -23.66 -23.18 -11.61
CA PHE A 65 -24.02 -24.59 -11.38
C PHE A 65 -24.09 -25.38 -12.69
N HIS A 66 -23.62 -26.63 -12.70
CA HIS A 66 -23.97 -27.57 -13.77
C HIS A 66 -25.44 -27.96 -13.68
N LEU A 67 -26.06 -28.27 -14.82
CA LEU A 67 -27.43 -28.81 -14.89
C LEU A 67 -27.56 -30.09 -14.05
N GLU A 68 -26.64 -31.02 -14.24
CA GLU A 68 -26.61 -32.31 -13.55
C GLU A 68 -26.41 -32.16 -12.04
N CYS A 69 -25.56 -31.23 -11.61
CA CYS A 69 -25.37 -30.93 -10.19
C CYS A 69 -26.62 -30.33 -9.52
N LEU A 70 -27.59 -29.87 -10.29
CA LEU A 70 -28.90 -29.41 -9.82
C LEU A 70 -29.98 -30.49 -9.97
N GLY A 71 -29.66 -31.66 -10.54
CA GLY A 71 -30.64 -32.70 -10.89
C GLY A 71 -31.53 -32.32 -12.09
N LEU A 72 -31.09 -31.40 -12.96
CA LEU A 72 -31.83 -30.96 -14.14
C LEU A 72 -31.35 -31.70 -15.38
N ARG A 73 -32.31 -32.17 -16.20
CA ARG A 73 -32.02 -32.80 -17.51
C ARG A 73 -31.90 -31.80 -18.66
N GLU A 74 -32.61 -30.68 -18.56
CA GLU A 74 -32.62 -29.62 -19.56
C GLU A 74 -32.49 -28.24 -18.92
N ALA A 75 -31.93 -27.30 -19.67
CA ALA A 75 -31.83 -25.90 -19.24
C ALA A 75 -33.23 -25.27 -19.09
N PRO A 76 -33.51 -24.55 -17.99
CA PRO A 76 -34.77 -23.84 -17.82
C PRO A 76 -35.07 -22.91 -18.99
N LYS A 77 -36.32 -22.88 -19.45
CA LYS A 77 -36.76 -21.93 -20.50
C LYS A 77 -36.86 -20.49 -19.99
N ARG A 78 -37.03 -20.31 -18.68
CA ARG A 78 -37.11 -19.03 -17.96
C ARG A 78 -35.84 -18.80 -17.14
N LYS A 79 -35.67 -17.59 -16.60
CA LYS A 79 -34.54 -17.21 -15.72
C LYS A 79 -34.29 -18.27 -14.63
N PHE A 80 -33.06 -18.73 -14.51
CA PHE A 80 -32.70 -19.71 -13.50
C PHE A 80 -32.50 -19.05 -12.11
N ILE A 81 -33.18 -19.58 -11.10
CA ILE A 81 -33.06 -19.17 -9.69
C ILE A 81 -32.77 -20.41 -8.85
N CYS A 82 -31.64 -20.43 -8.14
CA CYS A 82 -31.23 -21.56 -7.30
C CYS A 82 -32.14 -21.72 -6.06
N LYS A 83 -32.08 -22.90 -5.44
CA LYS A 83 -32.91 -23.27 -4.27
C LYS A 83 -32.80 -22.24 -3.13
N GLU A 84 -31.58 -21.82 -2.78
CA GLU A 84 -31.38 -20.83 -1.70
C GLU A 84 -31.97 -19.45 -2.03
N CYS A 85 -31.85 -18.99 -3.28
CA CYS A 85 -32.46 -17.71 -3.67
C CYS A 85 -33.98 -17.79 -3.71
N ARG A 86 -34.55 -18.96 -4.00
CA ARG A 86 -36.01 -19.17 -4.02
C ARG A 86 -36.57 -19.22 -2.61
N SER A 87 -35.88 -19.86 -1.68
CA SER A 87 -36.28 -19.91 -0.27
C SER A 87 -35.97 -18.64 0.50
N GLY A 88 -35.01 -17.83 0.03
CA GLY A 88 -34.48 -16.66 0.76
C GLY A 88 -33.51 -17.03 1.90
N ALA A 89 -33.41 -18.32 2.23
CA ALA A 89 -32.53 -18.83 3.28
C ALA A 89 -31.15 -19.15 2.71
N HIS A 90 -30.22 -18.21 2.88
CA HIS A 90 -28.84 -18.34 2.44
C HIS A 90 -27.93 -18.90 3.53
N ARG A 91 -26.97 -19.73 3.13
CA ARG A 91 -25.93 -20.24 4.05
C ARG A 91 -24.75 -19.28 4.14
N CYS A 92 -24.20 -19.13 5.33
CA CYS A 92 -22.93 -18.45 5.54
C CYS A 92 -21.82 -19.16 4.75
N PHE A 93 -21.08 -18.42 3.92
CA PHE A 93 -20.05 -18.98 3.06
C PHE A 93 -18.88 -19.61 3.85
N ILE A 94 -18.70 -19.24 5.11
CA ILE A 94 -17.61 -19.74 5.98
C ILE A 94 -18.07 -20.99 6.74
N CYS A 95 -19.05 -20.87 7.64
CA CYS A 95 -19.48 -21.99 8.50
C CYS A 95 -20.54 -22.90 7.87
N LYS A 96 -21.09 -22.53 6.70
CA LYS A 96 -22.12 -23.28 5.95
C LYS A 96 -23.48 -23.41 6.65
N GLN A 97 -23.67 -22.77 7.80
CA GLN A 97 -24.95 -22.73 8.52
C GLN A 97 -25.85 -21.60 8.00
N THR A 98 -27.16 -21.75 8.15
CA THR A 98 -28.18 -20.70 7.94
C THR A 98 -28.48 -19.96 9.25
N GLY A 99 -28.96 -18.73 9.17
CA GLY A 99 -29.35 -17.93 10.34
C GLY A 99 -29.95 -16.59 9.93
N GLU A 100 -30.67 -15.94 10.86
CA GLU A 100 -31.29 -14.63 10.61
C GLU A 100 -30.25 -13.50 10.43
N ASP A 101 -29.05 -13.67 11.00
CA ASP A 101 -27.95 -12.71 10.92
C ASP A 101 -27.07 -12.88 9.66
N VAL A 102 -27.42 -13.83 8.77
CA VAL A 102 -26.72 -14.02 7.49
C VAL A 102 -27.00 -12.84 6.56
N LYS A 103 -25.97 -12.02 6.33
CA LYS A 103 -26.04 -10.83 5.47
C LYS A 103 -25.23 -11.02 4.19
N ARG A 104 -25.68 -10.37 3.12
CA ARG A 104 -24.98 -10.35 1.83
C ARG A 104 -23.83 -9.35 1.86
N CYS A 105 -22.72 -9.68 1.20
CA CYS A 105 -21.67 -8.70 0.91
C CYS A 105 -22.24 -7.50 0.13
N LEU A 106 -21.84 -6.29 0.51
CA LEU A 106 -22.30 -5.03 -0.09
C LEU A 106 -21.82 -4.82 -1.54
N ARG A 107 -20.84 -5.59 -2.02
CA ARG A 107 -20.39 -5.50 -3.41
C ARG A 107 -21.42 -6.18 -4.33
N HIS A 108 -22.06 -5.41 -5.20
CA HIS A 108 -23.19 -5.83 -6.04
C HIS A 108 -22.97 -7.16 -6.80
N LEU A 109 -21.78 -7.40 -7.33
CA LEU A 109 -21.47 -8.61 -8.13
C LEU A 109 -20.91 -9.79 -7.31
N CYS A 110 -20.74 -9.66 -5.98
CA CYS A 110 -20.14 -10.70 -5.16
C CYS A 110 -21.05 -11.93 -4.97
N GLY A 111 -22.30 -11.68 -4.57
CA GLY A 111 -23.29 -12.75 -4.37
C GLY A 111 -23.04 -13.69 -3.19
N LYS A 112 -22.03 -13.42 -2.34
CA LYS A 112 -21.72 -14.23 -1.14
C LYS A 112 -22.43 -13.69 0.11
N PHE A 113 -22.76 -14.62 1.01
CA PHE A 113 -23.50 -14.40 2.25
C PHE A 113 -22.69 -14.88 3.44
N TYR A 114 -22.76 -14.18 4.57
CA TYR A 114 -21.95 -14.46 5.75
C TYR A 114 -22.66 -14.05 7.04
N HIS A 115 -22.37 -14.74 8.14
CA HIS A 115 -22.50 -14.16 9.48
C HIS A 115 -21.44 -13.07 9.67
N ALA A 116 -21.79 -11.98 10.34
CA ALA A 116 -20.87 -10.87 10.60
C ALA A 116 -19.64 -11.33 11.40
N THR A 117 -19.84 -12.14 12.43
CA THR A 117 -18.78 -12.73 13.28
C THR A 117 -17.86 -13.68 12.50
N CYS A 118 -18.37 -14.34 11.46
CA CYS A 118 -17.56 -15.23 10.63
C CYS A 118 -16.66 -14.44 9.69
N VAL A 119 -17.21 -13.45 8.98
CA VAL A 119 -16.46 -12.72 7.94
C VAL A 119 -15.37 -11.83 8.52
N GLN A 120 -15.56 -11.30 9.73
CA GLN A 120 -14.56 -10.51 10.45
C GLN A 120 -13.26 -11.27 10.76
N LYS A 121 -13.29 -12.62 10.78
CA LYS A 121 -12.08 -13.45 10.96
C LYS A 121 -11.10 -13.35 9.78
N TYR A 122 -11.50 -12.72 8.69
CA TYR A 122 -10.68 -12.52 7.50
C TYR A 122 -10.28 -11.04 7.38
N PRO A 123 -8.99 -10.70 7.63
CA PRO A 123 -8.53 -9.32 7.81
C PRO A 123 -8.93 -8.31 6.70
N PRO A 124 -8.93 -8.67 5.40
CA PRO A 124 -9.31 -7.72 4.35
C PRO A 124 -10.80 -7.34 4.34
N THR A 125 -11.61 -7.86 5.26
CA THR A 125 -13.04 -7.52 5.38
C THR A 125 -13.20 -6.11 5.93
N VAL A 126 -14.06 -5.30 5.30
CA VAL A 126 -14.38 -3.94 5.75
C VAL A 126 -15.79 -3.90 6.29
N MET A 127 -15.91 -3.60 7.59
CA MET A 127 -17.19 -3.37 8.27
C MET A 127 -17.72 -1.96 7.98
N GLN A 128 -19.04 -1.83 7.83
CA GLN A 128 -19.73 -0.55 7.59
C GLN A 128 -21.07 -0.54 8.35
N ASP A 129 -21.63 0.63 8.61
CA ASP A 129 -22.86 0.79 9.43
C ASP A 129 -24.03 -0.08 8.96
N ARG A 130 -24.15 -0.29 7.64
CA ARG A 130 -25.24 -1.06 7.01
C ARG A 130 -24.84 -2.47 6.56
N GLY A 131 -23.64 -2.96 6.90
CA GLY A 131 -23.19 -4.30 6.50
C GLY A 131 -21.67 -4.44 6.40
N PHE A 132 -21.19 -5.16 5.38
CA PHE A 132 -19.76 -5.37 5.19
C PHE A 132 -19.39 -5.65 3.72
N ARG A 133 -18.14 -5.35 3.37
CA ARG A 133 -17.49 -5.84 2.15
C ARG A 133 -16.56 -6.98 2.54
N CYS A 134 -16.81 -8.17 1.99
CA CYS A 134 -16.01 -9.34 2.35
C CYS A 134 -14.60 -9.29 1.73
N SER A 135 -13.68 -10.07 2.30
CA SER A 135 -12.27 -10.16 1.92
C SER A 135 -12.00 -10.74 0.52
N MET A 136 -13.02 -11.22 -0.22
CA MET A 136 -12.87 -11.74 -1.60
C MET A 136 -12.58 -10.65 -2.66
N HIS A 137 -12.60 -9.38 -2.24
CA HIS A 137 -12.40 -8.22 -3.10
C HIS A 137 -11.03 -7.59 -2.94
N SER A 138 -10.18 -8.16 -2.10
CA SER A 138 -8.83 -7.66 -1.84
C SER A 138 -7.87 -8.84 -1.70
N CYS A 139 -6.72 -8.75 -2.36
CA CYS A 139 -5.62 -9.68 -2.22
C CYS A 139 -5.12 -9.68 -0.76
N ILE A 140 -5.23 -10.82 -0.09
CA ILE A 140 -4.83 -10.96 1.31
C ILE A 140 -3.32 -10.75 1.50
N THR A 141 -2.49 -11.12 0.51
CA THR A 141 -1.03 -10.93 0.56
C THR A 141 -0.67 -9.45 0.52
N CYS A 142 -1.30 -8.68 -0.36
CA CYS A 142 -1.08 -7.24 -0.45
C CYS A 142 -1.62 -6.51 0.79
N HIS A 143 -2.81 -6.91 1.26
CA HIS A 143 -3.38 -6.38 2.49
C HIS A 143 -2.49 -6.66 3.71
N ALA A 144 -1.95 -7.87 3.84
CA ALA A 144 -1.03 -8.22 4.93
C ALA A 144 0.31 -7.47 4.87
N ALA A 145 0.72 -7.02 3.69
CA ALA A 145 1.92 -6.21 3.50
C ALA A 145 1.67 -4.73 3.81
N ASN A 146 0.55 -4.19 3.33
CA ASN A 146 0.11 -2.83 3.62
C ASN A 146 -1.43 -2.75 3.55
N PRO A 147 -2.13 -2.76 4.70
CA PRO A 147 -3.58 -2.66 4.75
C PRO A 147 -4.15 -1.38 4.15
N ALA A 148 -3.37 -0.29 4.16
CA ALA A 148 -3.76 1.03 3.65
C ALA A 148 -3.61 1.15 2.12
N SER A 149 -2.93 0.21 1.47
CA SER A 149 -2.69 0.28 0.03
C SER A 149 -3.93 -0.08 -0.78
N SER A 150 -4.36 0.83 -1.66
CA SER A 150 -5.40 0.54 -2.66
C SER A 150 -5.00 -0.57 -3.63
N SER A 151 -3.70 -0.85 -3.78
CA SER A 151 -3.17 -1.90 -4.66
C SER A 151 -3.65 -3.30 -4.30
N ALA A 152 -4.09 -3.53 -3.06
CA ALA A 152 -4.65 -4.81 -2.66
C ALA A 152 -5.94 -5.16 -3.43
N SER A 153 -6.66 -4.16 -3.94
CA SER A 153 -7.92 -4.37 -4.68
C SER A 153 -7.79 -4.10 -6.17
N ASP A 154 -6.58 -3.79 -6.66
CA ASP A 154 -6.33 -3.40 -8.04
C ASP A 154 -5.76 -4.57 -8.86
N GLY A 155 -6.35 -4.81 -10.03
CA GLY A 155 -5.98 -5.90 -10.92
C GLY A 155 -6.78 -7.19 -10.73
N HIS A 156 -6.28 -8.26 -11.36
CA HIS A 156 -7.00 -9.52 -11.51
C HIS A 156 -6.81 -10.44 -10.29
N LEU A 157 -7.93 -10.86 -9.69
CA LEU A 157 -7.96 -11.64 -8.45
C LEU A 157 -8.42 -13.08 -8.69
N MET A 158 -7.61 -14.02 -8.20
CA MET A 158 -7.93 -15.42 -7.97
C MET A 158 -8.66 -15.57 -6.64
N ARG A 159 -9.78 -16.28 -6.64
CA ARG A 159 -10.67 -16.39 -5.47
C ARG A 159 -10.81 -17.83 -5.03
N CYS A 160 -10.66 -18.06 -3.73
CA CYS A 160 -10.88 -19.38 -3.17
C CYS A 160 -12.36 -19.74 -3.20
N VAL A 161 -12.69 -20.91 -3.73
CA VAL A 161 -14.08 -21.36 -3.87
C VAL A 161 -14.67 -21.88 -2.54
N ARG A 162 -13.80 -22.16 -1.56
CA ARG A 162 -14.17 -22.74 -0.26
C ARG A 162 -14.15 -21.77 0.91
N CYS A 163 -13.40 -20.66 0.84
CA CYS A 163 -13.35 -19.63 1.88
C CYS A 163 -13.11 -18.23 1.28
N PRO A 164 -13.30 -17.13 2.03
CA PRO A 164 -13.22 -15.78 1.49
C PRO A 164 -11.77 -15.27 1.35
N VAL A 165 -10.88 -16.07 0.78
CA VAL A 165 -9.50 -15.70 0.48
C VAL A 165 -9.36 -15.37 -1.00
N ALA A 166 -8.70 -14.24 -1.30
CA ALA A 166 -8.33 -13.86 -2.65
C ALA A 166 -6.85 -13.49 -2.72
N TYR A 167 -6.24 -13.77 -3.87
CA TYR A 167 -4.87 -13.37 -4.23
C TYR A 167 -4.89 -12.71 -5.60
N HIS A 168 -3.93 -11.84 -5.91
CA HIS A 168 -3.69 -11.51 -7.31
C HIS A 168 -3.25 -12.76 -8.09
N ALA A 169 -3.64 -12.87 -9.35
CA ALA A 169 -3.28 -13.98 -10.22
C ALA A 169 -1.79 -14.03 -10.60
N LYS A 170 -1.00 -13.05 -10.17
CA LYS A 170 0.46 -13.01 -10.35
C LYS A 170 1.14 -13.88 -9.28
N ASP A 171 2.22 -14.57 -9.66
CA ASP A 171 2.95 -15.53 -8.81
C ASP A 171 3.44 -14.95 -7.47
N LEU A 172 3.65 -13.63 -7.39
CA LEU A 172 4.16 -12.95 -6.19
C LEU A 172 3.13 -12.80 -5.06
N CYS A 173 1.85 -12.99 -5.36
CA CYS A 173 0.78 -12.88 -4.38
C CYS A 173 0.19 -14.23 -4.00
N LEU A 174 0.17 -15.19 -4.92
CA LEU A 174 -0.44 -16.49 -4.71
C LEU A 174 0.29 -17.28 -3.63
N ALA A 175 -0.45 -17.78 -2.65
CA ALA A 175 0.12 -18.65 -1.62
C ALA A 175 0.53 -20.00 -2.21
N ALA A 176 1.72 -20.48 -1.85
CA ALA A 176 2.22 -21.78 -2.25
C ALA A 176 1.30 -22.89 -1.75
N GLY A 177 1.05 -23.89 -2.61
CA GLY A 177 0.09 -24.97 -2.37
C GLY A 177 -1.36 -24.63 -2.71
N SER A 178 -1.60 -23.49 -3.37
CA SER A 178 -2.91 -23.20 -3.95
C SER A 178 -3.15 -24.10 -5.16
N LYS A 179 -4.32 -24.75 -5.21
CA LYS A 179 -4.75 -25.51 -6.39
C LYS A 179 -5.52 -24.61 -7.34
N ILE A 180 -5.00 -24.39 -8.53
CA ILE A 180 -5.68 -23.61 -9.58
C ILE A 180 -6.77 -24.48 -10.22
N LEU A 181 -8.01 -23.97 -10.24
CA LEU A 181 -9.14 -24.64 -10.89
C LEU A 181 -9.42 -24.01 -12.26
N THR A 182 -9.41 -22.68 -12.31
CA THR A 182 -9.62 -21.87 -13.51
C THR A 182 -8.80 -20.58 -13.39
N PRO A 183 -8.71 -19.75 -14.43
CA PRO A 183 -8.01 -18.46 -14.34
C PRO A 183 -8.57 -17.46 -13.32
N ASN A 184 -9.70 -17.72 -12.63
CA ASN A 184 -10.23 -16.84 -11.57
C ASN A 184 -10.46 -17.58 -10.25
N SER A 185 -10.34 -18.91 -10.23
CA SER A 185 -10.79 -19.75 -9.11
C SER A 185 -9.69 -20.67 -8.63
N ILE A 186 -9.51 -20.73 -7.32
CA ILE A 186 -8.53 -21.60 -6.67
C ILE A 186 -9.15 -22.34 -5.48
N ILE A 187 -8.43 -23.31 -4.94
CA ILE A 187 -8.57 -23.74 -3.56
C ILE A 187 -7.28 -23.35 -2.84
N CYS A 188 -7.38 -22.45 -1.85
CA CYS A 188 -6.21 -21.95 -1.14
C CYS A 188 -5.70 -22.96 -0.08
N PRO A 189 -4.45 -22.78 0.42
CA PRO A 189 -3.81 -23.69 1.38
C PRO A 189 -4.48 -23.76 2.77
N ASN A 190 -5.45 -22.88 3.06
CA ASN A 190 -6.23 -22.99 4.30
C ASN A 190 -7.10 -24.25 4.35
N HIS A 191 -7.24 -24.96 3.22
CA HIS A 191 -7.97 -26.22 3.12
C HIS A 191 -7.06 -27.45 3.08
N PHE A 192 -5.81 -27.31 3.53
CA PHE A 192 -4.93 -28.45 3.79
C PHE A 192 -5.52 -29.33 4.89
N ILE A 193 -5.56 -30.64 4.65
CA ILE A 193 -5.99 -31.65 5.62
C ILE A 193 -4.81 -32.59 5.84
N PRO A 194 -4.23 -32.65 7.05
CA PRO A 194 -3.17 -33.60 7.37
C PRO A 194 -3.61 -35.04 7.11
N LYS A 195 -2.76 -35.83 6.45
CA LYS A 195 -3.00 -37.27 6.23
C LYS A 195 -2.69 -38.03 7.50
N GLU A 196 -3.61 -38.88 7.94
CA GLU A 196 -3.40 -39.75 9.08
C GLU A 196 -2.22 -40.71 8.81
N GLY A 197 -1.37 -40.94 9.81
CA GLY A 197 -0.16 -41.76 9.68
C GLY A 197 1.03 -41.09 8.95
N CYS A 198 0.83 -39.97 8.24
CA CYS A 198 1.93 -39.28 7.57
C CYS A 198 2.74 -38.42 8.57
N LYS A 199 3.94 -38.90 8.94
CA LYS A 199 4.81 -38.21 9.91
C LYS A 199 5.17 -36.78 9.47
N ASP A 200 5.29 -36.52 8.18
CA ASP A 200 5.68 -35.22 7.65
C ASP A 200 4.53 -34.20 7.57
N HIS A 201 3.27 -34.64 7.74
CA HIS A 201 2.11 -33.74 7.86
C HIS A 201 1.90 -33.25 9.31
N LYS A 202 2.62 -33.81 10.29
CA LYS A 202 2.56 -33.33 11.68
C LYS A 202 3.12 -31.92 11.75
N GLN A 203 2.47 -31.07 12.54
CA GLN A 203 3.00 -29.74 12.81
C GLN A 203 4.29 -29.82 13.63
N VAL A 204 5.24 -28.94 13.32
CA VAL A 204 6.48 -28.76 14.08
C VAL A 204 6.60 -27.31 14.49
N ASN A 205 7.17 -27.06 15.67
CA ASN A 205 7.49 -25.72 16.16
C ASN A 205 8.98 -25.65 16.49
N VAL A 206 9.57 -24.47 16.32
CA VAL A 206 10.95 -24.23 16.72
C VAL A 206 11.06 -24.18 18.24
N ARG A 207 12.27 -24.40 18.76
CA ARG A 207 12.58 -24.39 20.19
C ARG A 207 13.19 -23.07 20.68
N TRP A 208 13.11 -22.03 19.86
CA TRP A 208 13.57 -20.68 20.18
C TRP A 208 12.51 -19.64 19.82
N CYS A 209 12.57 -18.48 20.45
CA CYS A 209 11.68 -17.36 20.20
C CYS A 209 12.05 -16.67 18.88
N PHE A 210 11.07 -16.46 17.99
CA PHE A 210 11.28 -15.75 16.72
C PHE A 210 11.61 -14.25 16.89
N ALA A 211 11.40 -13.69 18.09
CA ALA A 211 11.66 -12.27 18.36
C ALA A 211 13.04 -12.00 18.96
N CYS A 212 13.52 -12.86 19.88
CA CYS A 212 14.81 -12.67 20.57
C CYS A 212 15.84 -13.78 20.30
N SER A 213 15.48 -14.83 19.56
CA SER A 213 16.34 -15.98 19.23
C SER A 213 16.78 -16.83 20.44
N GLU A 214 16.18 -16.64 21.61
CA GLU A 214 16.47 -17.40 22.83
C GLU A 214 15.49 -18.56 23.05
N GLY A 215 15.94 -19.59 23.77
CA GLY A 215 15.10 -20.70 24.21
C GLY A 215 14.21 -20.37 25.42
N GLY A 216 13.56 -21.39 25.99
CA GLY A 216 12.79 -21.29 27.24
C GLY A 216 11.30 -21.64 27.07
N ASN A 217 10.45 -21.01 27.87
CA ASN A 217 9.00 -21.24 27.86
C ASN A 217 8.34 -20.48 26.70
N LEU A 218 8.00 -21.22 25.64
CA LEU A 218 7.53 -20.66 24.39
C LEU A 218 6.08 -21.02 24.12
N LEU A 219 5.34 -20.04 23.61
CA LEU A 219 4.02 -20.20 23.03
C LEU A 219 4.15 -20.56 21.55
N CYS A 220 3.59 -21.72 21.18
CA CYS A 220 3.63 -22.25 19.82
C CYS A 220 2.45 -21.75 18.99
N CYS A 221 2.71 -21.22 17.80
CA CYS A 221 1.65 -20.91 16.84
C CYS A 221 1.01 -22.19 16.32
N GLU A 222 -0.32 -22.24 16.18
CA GLU A 222 -1.10 -23.40 15.69
C GLU A 222 -1.14 -23.54 14.15
N SER A 223 -0.40 -22.72 13.40
CA SER A 223 -0.44 -22.75 11.93
C SER A 223 0.92 -22.69 11.24
N CYS A 224 1.99 -22.37 11.97
CA CYS A 224 3.33 -22.30 11.42
C CYS A 224 4.37 -22.70 12.48
N PRO A 225 5.64 -22.92 12.10
CA PRO A 225 6.66 -23.33 13.05
C PRO A 225 7.06 -22.29 14.09
N ALA A 226 6.55 -21.06 14.01
CA ALA A 226 7.00 -19.99 14.87
C ALA A 226 6.57 -20.20 16.33
N SER A 227 7.50 -19.86 17.22
CA SER A 227 7.32 -19.89 18.67
C SER A 227 7.78 -18.57 19.26
N PHE A 228 7.13 -18.10 20.32
CA PHE A 228 7.42 -16.79 20.93
C PHE A 228 7.30 -16.87 22.46
N HIS A 229 8.10 -16.10 23.20
CA HIS A 229 7.76 -15.84 24.60
C HIS A 229 6.50 -14.96 24.68
N LEU A 230 5.68 -15.13 25.72
CA LEU A 230 4.49 -14.29 25.96
C LEU A 230 4.82 -12.79 25.92
N LYS A 231 5.90 -12.40 26.61
CA LYS A 231 6.40 -11.02 26.64
C LYS A 231 6.79 -10.52 25.25
N CYS A 232 7.49 -11.34 24.47
CA CYS A 232 7.91 -10.99 23.11
C CYS A 232 6.74 -10.89 22.13
N ALA A 233 5.70 -11.71 22.32
CA ALA A 233 4.47 -11.61 21.55
C ALA A 233 3.59 -10.43 21.98
N GLY A 234 3.85 -9.82 23.15
CA GLY A 234 3.09 -8.70 23.68
C GLY A 234 1.67 -9.08 24.07
N ILE A 235 1.46 -10.30 24.57
CA ILE A 235 0.14 -10.82 24.93
C ILE A 235 0.15 -11.49 26.31
N GLU A 236 -1.03 -11.55 26.90
CA GLU A 236 -1.32 -12.43 28.02
C GLU A 236 -1.55 -13.87 27.55
N PHE A 237 -1.64 -14.81 28.49
CA PHE A 237 -1.87 -16.21 28.17
C PHE A 237 -3.21 -16.38 27.43
N PRO A 238 -3.22 -16.85 26.17
CA PRO A 238 -4.44 -16.95 25.40
C PRO A 238 -5.28 -18.14 25.85
N GLU A 239 -6.61 -17.95 25.91
CA GLU A 239 -7.54 -19.06 26.05
C GLU A 239 -7.67 -19.82 24.71
N GLY A 240 -7.25 -21.08 24.69
CA GLY A 240 -7.37 -21.96 23.53
C GLY A 240 -6.28 -21.74 22.47
N LYS A 241 -6.67 -21.88 21.19
CA LYS A 241 -5.72 -21.89 20.06
C LYS A 241 -5.13 -20.50 19.81
N TRP A 242 -3.81 -20.44 19.68
CA TRP A 242 -3.09 -19.21 19.41
C TRP A 242 -2.44 -19.18 18.02
N TYR A 243 -2.47 -18.01 17.38
CA TYR A 243 -1.87 -17.77 16.08
C TYR A 243 -0.96 -16.54 16.15
N CYS A 244 0.27 -16.65 15.63
CA CYS A 244 1.18 -15.52 15.57
C CYS A 244 0.65 -14.39 14.66
N ASN A 245 1.22 -13.19 14.81
CA ASN A 245 0.79 -11.99 14.08
C ASN A 245 0.77 -12.21 12.55
N ASP A 246 1.77 -12.89 12.01
CA ASP A 246 1.83 -13.22 10.59
C ASP A 246 0.71 -14.14 10.13
N CYS A 247 0.39 -15.18 10.93
CA CYS A 247 -0.71 -16.09 10.62
C CYS A 247 -2.07 -15.38 10.73
N ARG A 248 -2.26 -14.52 11.73
CA ARG A 248 -3.47 -13.69 11.91
C ARG A 248 -3.66 -12.70 10.78
N ALA A 249 -2.57 -12.08 10.31
CA ALA A 249 -2.59 -11.20 9.14
C ALA A 249 -2.87 -11.95 7.83
N GLY A 250 -2.82 -13.28 7.83
CA GLY A 250 -3.07 -14.11 6.66
C GLY A 250 -1.85 -14.35 5.79
N LYS A 251 -0.63 -14.05 6.27
CA LYS A 251 0.61 -14.38 5.54
C LYS A 251 0.72 -15.88 5.32
N LYS A 252 1.27 -16.26 4.17
CA LYS A 252 1.48 -17.65 3.73
C LYS A 252 2.79 -17.71 2.95
N PRO A 253 3.48 -18.86 2.96
CA PRO A 253 4.63 -19.08 2.08
C PRO A 253 4.23 -18.87 0.61
N ARG A 254 5.14 -18.34 -0.19
CA ARG A 254 4.91 -18.06 -1.62
C ARG A 254 5.94 -18.75 -2.49
N TYR A 255 5.58 -18.97 -3.75
CA TYR A 255 6.53 -19.44 -4.74
C TYR A 255 7.70 -18.48 -4.87
N MET A 256 8.90 -19.02 -5.10
CA MET A 256 10.18 -18.32 -5.18
C MET A 256 10.65 -17.67 -3.86
N GLU A 257 10.04 -18.01 -2.71
CA GLU A 257 10.59 -17.62 -1.40
C GLU A 257 11.64 -18.62 -0.93
N LEU A 258 12.68 -18.08 -0.28
CA LEU A 258 13.66 -18.87 0.45
C LEU A 258 13.14 -19.18 1.85
N VAL A 259 13.23 -20.44 2.24
CA VAL A 259 12.69 -20.96 3.50
C VAL A 259 13.64 -21.95 4.15
N TRP A 260 13.55 -22.04 5.47
CA TRP A 260 14.02 -23.16 6.24
C TRP A 260 12.97 -24.27 6.23
N VAL A 261 13.38 -25.51 5.95
CA VAL A 261 12.49 -26.67 5.85
C VAL A 261 12.90 -27.73 6.87
N LYS A 262 11.92 -28.31 7.58
CA LYS A 262 12.12 -29.41 8.52
C LYS A 262 11.65 -30.74 7.95
N VAL A 263 12.58 -31.67 7.77
CA VAL A 263 12.31 -33.04 7.30
C VAL A 263 12.77 -34.04 8.36
N GLY A 264 11.88 -34.93 8.81
CA GLY A 264 12.21 -35.96 9.80
C GLY A 264 13.04 -35.43 10.97
N GLN A 265 14.18 -36.08 11.24
CA GLN A 265 15.14 -35.69 12.30
C GLN A 265 16.29 -34.80 11.81
N TYR A 266 16.35 -34.47 10.51
CA TYR A 266 17.40 -33.61 9.97
C TYR A 266 17.30 -32.19 10.56
N ARG A 267 18.42 -31.48 10.59
CA ARG A 267 18.43 -30.04 10.89
C ARG A 267 17.51 -29.28 9.94
N TRP A 268 17.08 -28.10 10.37
CA TRP A 268 16.47 -27.16 9.44
C TRP A 268 17.42 -26.92 8.27
N TRP A 269 16.93 -27.08 7.05
CA TRP A 269 17.74 -27.00 5.84
C TRP A 269 17.20 -25.90 4.92
N PRO A 270 18.05 -25.06 4.31
CA PRO A 270 17.58 -24.00 3.45
C PRO A 270 17.10 -24.56 2.10
N ALA A 271 15.99 -24.04 1.60
CA ALA A 271 15.40 -24.43 0.33
C ALA A 271 14.68 -23.24 -0.34
N GLU A 272 14.42 -23.35 -1.64
CA GLU A 272 13.55 -22.44 -2.39
C GLU A 272 12.21 -23.11 -2.67
N ILE A 273 11.09 -22.41 -2.46
CA ILE A 273 9.76 -22.90 -2.83
C ILE A 273 9.60 -22.80 -4.34
N CYS A 274 9.38 -23.92 -5.01
CA CYS A 274 9.28 -23.98 -6.47
C CYS A 274 7.83 -23.87 -6.95
N HIS A 275 7.61 -23.19 -8.08
CA HIS A 275 6.33 -23.25 -8.77
C HIS A 275 6.17 -24.64 -9.42
N PRO A 276 5.01 -25.31 -9.33
CA PRO A 276 4.82 -26.65 -9.90
C PRO A 276 5.09 -26.74 -11.42
N GLN A 277 4.97 -25.64 -12.16
CA GLN A 277 5.30 -25.61 -13.60
C GLN A 277 6.81 -25.63 -13.89
N ASN A 278 7.64 -25.36 -12.87
CA ASN A 278 9.09 -25.21 -13.01
C ASN A 278 9.88 -26.37 -12.40
N VAL A 279 9.20 -27.42 -11.92
CA VAL A 279 9.86 -28.61 -11.35
C VAL A 279 9.86 -29.76 -12.36
N PRO A 280 10.84 -30.69 -12.28
CA PRO A 280 10.91 -31.84 -13.17
C PRO A 280 9.62 -32.71 -13.15
N PRO A 281 9.23 -33.37 -14.25
CA PRO A 281 8.01 -34.18 -14.32
C PRO A 281 7.90 -35.24 -13.21
N ASN A 282 9.01 -35.92 -12.91
CA ASN A 282 9.06 -36.92 -11.84
C ASN A 282 8.77 -36.34 -10.44
N VAL A 283 8.97 -35.04 -10.23
CA VAL A 283 8.59 -34.35 -8.99
C VAL A 283 7.11 -34.00 -9.01
N ILE A 284 6.56 -33.57 -10.14
CA ILE A 284 5.12 -33.27 -10.29
C ILE A 284 4.27 -34.52 -10.03
N ASP A 285 4.74 -35.66 -10.52
CA ASP A 285 4.03 -36.95 -10.43
C ASP A 285 4.06 -37.55 -9.01
N MET A 286 4.87 -37.01 -8.09
CA MET A 286 4.84 -37.42 -6.69
C MET A 286 3.46 -37.12 -6.08
N ALA A 287 2.96 -38.03 -5.24
CA ALA A 287 1.68 -37.83 -4.57
C ALA A 287 1.71 -36.60 -3.65
N HIS A 288 0.81 -35.65 -3.91
CA HIS A 288 0.68 -34.41 -3.14
C HIS A 288 -0.78 -33.93 -3.13
N ASP A 289 -1.13 -33.12 -2.14
CA ASP A 289 -2.48 -32.58 -1.95
C ASP A 289 -2.53 -31.06 -1.80
N ILE A 290 -3.76 -30.53 -1.71
CA ILE A 290 -4.03 -29.10 -1.52
C ILE A 290 -3.27 -28.58 -0.30
N GLY A 291 -2.49 -27.53 -0.48
CA GLY A 291 -1.68 -26.89 0.57
C GLY A 291 -0.25 -27.43 0.68
N GLU A 292 0.09 -28.47 -0.09
CA GLU A 292 1.47 -28.92 -0.28
C GLU A 292 2.10 -28.20 -1.48
N PHE A 293 3.42 -27.99 -1.43
CA PHE A 293 4.20 -27.35 -2.47
C PHE A 293 5.61 -27.94 -2.55
N PRO A 294 6.22 -27.98 -3.75
CA PRO A 294 7.56 -28.51 -3.91
C PRO A 294 8.59 -27.49 -3.43
N VAL A 295 9.63 -27.96 -2.77
CA VAL A 295 10.82 -27.20 -2.41
C VAL A 295 12.07 -27.84 -3.01
N LEU A 296 13.02 -27.01 -3.42
CA LEU A 296 14.35 -27.41 -3.88
C LEU A 296 15.37 -27.12 -2.79
N PHE A 297 16.03 -28.15 -2.26
CA PHE A 297 17.06 -28.01 -1.24
C PHE A 297 18.37 -27.49 -1.83
N PHE A 298 18.92 -26.44 -1.23
CA PHE A 298 20.27 -25.98 -1.57
C PHE A 298 21.32 -27.03 -1.18
N GLY A 299 22.44 -27.04 -1.89
CA GLY A 299 23.55 -27.96 -1.70
C GLY A 299 23.36 -29.33 -2.35
N SER A 300 22.23 -29.99 -2.08
CA SER A 300 21.93 -31.34 -2.60
C SER A 300 21.13 -31.34 -3.91
N ASN A 301 20.36 -30.28 -4.19
CA ASN A 301 19.45 -30.17 -5.33
C ASN A 301 18.32 -31.20 -5.35
N ASP A 302 17.97 -31.74 -4.19
CA ASP A 302 16.83 -32.64 -4.04
C ASP A 302 15.51 -31.87 -3.94
N TYR A 303 14.42 -32.52 -4.38
CA TYR A 303 13.07 -31.99 -4.27
C TYR A 303 12.26 -32.72 -3.20
N LEU A 304 11.34 -31.99 -2.56
CA LEU A 304 10.36 -32.54 -1.63
C LEU A 304 9.05 -31.77 -1.71
N TRP A 305 7.91 -32.47 -1.67
CA TRP A 305 6.63 -31.86 -1.37
C TRP A 305 6.46 -31.68 0.13
N THR A 306 6.19 -30.45 0.57
CA THR A 306 5.99 -30.12 1.98
C THR A 306 4.86 -29.10 2.13
N HIS A 307 4.55 -28.69 3.36
CA HIS A 307 3.44 -27.80 3.65
C HIS A 307 3.83 -26.67 4.61
N LYS A 308 2.95 -25.67 4.76
CA LYS A 308 3.22 -24.42 5.50
C LYS A 308 3.74 -24.61 6.94
N ALA A 309 3.35 -25.70 7.62
CA ALA A 309 3.71 -25.91 9.03
C ALA A 309 5.06 -26.63 9.20
N ARG A 310 5.80 -26.82 8.10
CA ARG A 310 7.15 -27.40 8.05
C ARG A 310 8.19 -26.41 7.56
N VAL A 311 7.78 -25.18 7.25
CA VAL A 311 8.64 -24.15 6.67
C VAL A 311 8.49 -22.82 7.38
N PHE A 312 9.57 -22.05 7.43
CA PHE A 312 9.54 -20.64 7.83
C PHE A 312 10.56 -19.83 7.00
N PRO A 313 10.40 -18.50 6.88
CA PRO A 313 11.25 -17.67 6.03
C PRO A 313 12.74 -17.71 6.41
N TYR A 314 13.62 -17.70 5.41
CA TYR A 314 15.06 -17.54 5.58
C TYR A 314 15.44 -16.07 5.85
N SER A 315 16.47 -15.80 6.67
CA SER A 315 16.91 -14.44 7.03
C SER A 315 18.44 -14.24 7.01
N GLU A 316 18.91 -12.99 6.93
CA GLU A 316 20.34 -12.63 6.82
C GLU A 316 21.18 -13.05 8.04
N GLN A 317 20.57 -13.08 9.22
CA GLN A 317 21.24 -13.43 10.48
C GLN A 317 21.62 -14.92 10.55
N ASP A 318 21.10 -15.74 9.64
CA ASP A 318 21.32 -17.19 9.61
C ASP A 318 22.63 -17.59 8.90
N THR A 319 23.49 -16.63 8.56
CA THR A 319 24.73 -16.84 7.77
C THR A 319 25.96 -17.26 8.59
N ASN A 320 25.89 -17.27 9.93
CA ASN A 320 27.08 -17.45 10.75
C ASN A 320 27.26 -18.88 11.27
N SER A 321 28.14 -19.62 10.60
CA SER A 321 28.90 -20.70 11.23
C SER A 321 30.27 -20.84 10.57
N SER A 322 31.24 -20.11 11.12
CA SER A 322 32.67 -20.29 10.84
C SER A 322 33.10 -21.67 11.33
N ALA A 323 33.15 -22.68 10.45
CA ALA A 323 33.49 -24.05 10.86
C ALA A 323 34.46 -24.74 9.89
N LYS A 324 35.49 -25.35 10.50
CA LYS A 324 36.57 -26.21 9.97
C LYS A 324 36.15 -27.12 8.79
N PRO A 325 37.05 -27.54 7.89
CA PRO A 325 36.71 -28.44 6.79
C PRO A 325 35.95 -29.69 7.27
N SER A 326 34.79 -29.95 6.68
CA SER A 326 33.89 -31.08 7.03
C SER A 326 33.66 -31.97 5.81
N ARG A 327 33.44 -33.27 6.03
CA ARG A 327 33.13 -34.27 4.98
C ARG A 327 31.66 -34.69 5.05
N GLY A 328 31.12 -35.27 3.97
CA GLY A 328 29.77 -35.83 3.93
C GLY A 328 28.65 -34.78 4.02
N ILE A 329 27.57 -35.09 4.75
CA ILE A 329 26.35 -34.26 4.86
C ILE A 329 26.64 -32.84 5.39
N ASP A 330 27.66 -32.67 6.24
CA ASP A 330 28.07 -31.34 6.72
C ASP A 330 28.72 -30.48 5.64
N ALA A 331 29.42 -31.08 4.68
CA ALA A 331 29.95 -30.35 3.52
C ALA A 331 28.80 -29.85 2.63
N ILE A 332 27.80 -30.71 2.39
CA ILE A 332 26.60 -30.36 1.62
C ILE A 332 25.82 -29.26 2.33
N TYR A 333 25.69 -29.32 3.66
CA TYR A 333 25.01 -28.27 4.43
C TYR A 333 25.72 -26.93 4.35
N LYS A 334 27.06 -26.89 4.46
CA LYS A 334 27.82 -25.64 4.30
C LYS A 334 27.69 -25.06 2.90
N LYS A 335 27.69 -25.93 1.87
CA LYS A 335 27.40 -25.53 0.49
C LYS A 335 25.99 -24.93 0.39
N ALA A 336 25.00 -25.58 1.00
CA ALA A 336 23.61 -25.12 1.03
C ALA A 336 23.46 -23.72 1.64
N LEU A 337 24.14 -23.43 2.76
CA LEU A 337 24.13 -22.10 3.38
C LEU A 337 24.70 -21.02 2.46
N LYS A 338 25.80 -21.32 1.74
CA LYS A 338 26.41 -20.37 0.80
C LYS A 338 25.51 -20.10 -0.40
N GLU A 339 24.92 -21.13 -0.98
CA GLU A 339 24.00 -21.00 -2.11
C GLU A 339 22.73 -20.24 -1.71
N ALA A 340 22.17 -20.54 -0.52
CA ALA A 340 21.01 -19.83 0.01
C ALA A 340 21.32 -18.34 0.25
N ALA A 341 22.48 -18.01 0.82
CA ALA A 341 22.89 -16.63 1.05
C ALA A 341 23.01 -15.85 -0.27
N LEU A 342 23.70 -16.42 -1.27
CA LEU A 342 23.83 -15.81 -2.60
C LEU A 342 22.46 -15.59 -3.25
N ARG A 343 21.60 -16.61 -3.22
CA ARG A 343 20.25 -16.54 -3.80
C ARG A 343 19.37 -15.53 -3.07
N TYR A 344 19.53 -15.38 -1.76
CA TYR A 344 18.83 -14.38 -0.96
C TYR A 344 19.20 -12.96 -1.38
N GLU A 345 20.49 -12.66 -1.56
CA GLU A 345 20.96 -11.36 -2.06
C GLU A 345 20.40 -11.03 -3.45
N GLU A 346 20.39 -12.00 -4.38
CA GLU A 346 19.78 -11.82 -5.70
C GLU A 346 18.30 -11.48 -5.63
N LEU A 347 17.53 -12.18 -4.77
CA LEU A 347 16.10 -11.94 -4.61
C LEU A 347 15.83 -10.59 -3.95
N LYS A 348 16.66 -10.19 -2.98
CA LYS A 348 16.62 -8.88 -2.34
C LYS A 348 16.82 -7.77 -3.37
N ALA A 349 17.89 -7.85 -4.17
CA ALA A 349 18.17 -6.89 -5.24
C ALA A 349 17.03 -6.83 -6.29
N LYS A 350 16.48 -7.97 -6.71
CA LYS A 350 15.31 -8.03 -7.62
C LYS A 350 14.05 -7.42 -7.00
N LYS A 351 13.85 -7.53 -5.69
CA LYS A 351 12.73 -6.92 -4.97
C LYS A 351 12.89 -5.40 -4.88
N GLU A 352 14.08 -4.93 -4.53
CA GLU A 352 14.42 -3.50 -4.48
C GLU A 352 14.27 -2.83 -5.85
N LEU A 353 14.78 -3.46 -6.92
CA LEU A 353 14.62 -2.95 -8.28
C LEU A 353 13.14 -2.84 -8.69
N ARG A 354 12.31 -3.83 -8.36
CA ARG A 354 10.86 -3.78 -8.63
C ARG A 354 10.18 -2.68 -7.84
N GLN A 355 10.52 -2.52 -6.57
CA GLN A 355 10.00 -1.41 -5.76
C GLN A 355 10.38 -0.06 -6.36
N LEU A 356 11.61 0.10 -6.82
CA LEU A 356 12.06 1.31 -7.51
C LEU A 356 11.27 1.56 -8.80
N GLN A 357 11.03 0.52 -9.62
CA GLN A 357 10.22 0.62 -10.83
C GLN A 357 8.75 0.96 -10.54
N GLU A 358 8.16 0.39 -9.49
CA GLU A 358 6.80 0.71 -9.06
C GLU A 358 6.69 2.13 -8.52
N GLN A 359 7.67 2.58 -7.74
CA GLN A 359 7.79 3.97 -7.31
C GLN A 359 7.88 4.89 -8.54
N GLN A 360 8.77 4.62 -9.49
CA GLN A 360 8.86 5.39 -10.74
C GLN A 360 7.54 5.44 -11.54
N LYS A 361 6.75 4.37 -11.54
CA LYS A 361 5.42 4.35 -12.19
C LYS A 361 4.38 5.18 -11.42
N ASN A 362 4.38 5.06 -10.10
CA ASN A 362 3.47 5.79 -9.21
C ASN A 362 3.87 7.28 -9.05
N ASP A 363 5.11 7.62 -9.42
CA ASP A 363 5.68 8.96 -9.33
C ASP A 363 5.44 9.82 -10.58
N LYS A 364 4.54 9.43 -11.50
CA LYS A 364 4.22 10.27 -12.67
C LYS A 364 3.39 11.51 -12.32
N LYS A 365 2.50 11.44 -11.32
CA LYS A 365 1.67 12.59 -10.86
C LYS A 365 1.34 12.45 -9.36
N PRO A 366 1.26 13.57 -8.60
CA PRO A 366 0.79 13.52 -7.23
C PRO A 366 -0.67 13.07 -7.14
N ALA A 367 -1.09 12.62 -5.95
CA ALA A 367 -2.48 12.28 -5.69
C ALA A 367 -3.41 13.45 -6.07
N PRO A 368 -4.62 13.18 -6.62
CA PRO A 368 -5.54 14.23 -7.02
C PRO A 368 -5.90 15.16 -5.86
N TYR A 369 -5.85 16.46 -6.10
CA TYR A 369 -6.33 17.50 -5.20
C TYR A 369 -6.99 18.61 -6.02
N LYS A 370 -7.89 19.37 -5.41
CA LYS A 370 -8.52 20.52 -6.08
C LYS A 370 -7.63 21.75 -5.94
N HIS A 371 -7.13 22.27 -7.07
CA HIS A 371 -6.38 23.51 -7.06
C HIS A 371 -7.31 24.71 -6.75
N ILE A 372 -6.99 25.48 -5.71
CA ILE A 372 -7.74 26.69 -5.31
C ILE A 372 -6.82 27.91 -5.25
N LYS A 373 -7.40 29.11 -5.33
CA LYS A 373 -6.65 30.39 -5.34
C LYS A 373 -6.73 31.17 -4.03
N MET A 374 -7.62 30.76 -3.12
CA MET A 374 -7.88 31.41 -1.83
C MET A 374 -8.47 30.39 -0.85
N ASN A 375 -8.40 30.69 0.43
CA ASN A 375 -8.96 29.84 1.47
C ASN A 375 -10.46 29.64 1.29
N ARG A 376 -10.93 28.42 1.58
CA ARG A 376 -12.35 28.07 1.49
C ARG A 376 -12.89 27.74 2.89
N PRO A 377 -13.78 28.54 3.48
CA PRO A 377 -14.36 28.22 4.78
C PRO A 377 -15.22 26.95 4.71
N VAL A 378 -15.11 26.13 5.75
CA VAL A 378 -15.89 24.89 5.94
C VAL A 378 -16.50 24.89 7.33
N GLY A 379 -17.77 24.47 7.42
CA GLY A 379 -18.50 24.41 8.68
C GLY A 379 -18.68 25.81 9.28
N ARG A 380 -18.17 26.01 10.50
CA ARG A 380 -18.31 27.26 11.26
C ARG A 380 -17.14 28.24 11.05
N ALA A 381 -16.08 27.83 10.37
CA ALA A 381 -14.95 28.72 10.10
C ALA A 381 -15.36 29.85 9.16
N GLN A 382 -14.86 31.06 9.41
CA GLN A 382 -15.19 32.27 8.65
C GLN A 382 -13.92 33.00 8.18
N ILE A 383 -14.07 33.70 7.07
CA ILE A 383 -13.11 34.69 6.56
C ILE A 383 -13.62 36.05 6.99
N PHE A 384 -12.76 36.84 7.61
CA PHE A 384 -13.12 38.19 8.06
C PHE A 384 -12.77 39.20 6.97
N THR A 385 -13.57 40.25 6.84
CA THR A 385 -13.25 41.38 5.96
C THR A 385 -13.66 42.67 6.66
N VAL A 386 -12.78 43.67 6.64
CA VAL A 386 -13.06 45.00 7.18
C VAL A 386 -13.33 46.00 6.06
N SER A 387 -14.02 47.09 6.36
CA SER A 387 -14.20 48.19 5.40
C SER A 387 -12.84 48.78 5.02
N PRO A 388 -12.63 49.25 3.78
CA PRO A 388 -11.41 49.97 3.40
C PRO A 388 -11.10 51.15 4.35
N SER A 389 -12.11 51.77 4.95
CA SER A 389 -11.96 52.85 5.94
C SER A 389 -11.27 52.42 7.24
N ASP A 390 -11.39 51.14 7.60
CA ASP A 390 -10.82 50.57 8.82
C ASP A 390 -9.40 50.02 8.61
N ILE A 391 -8.91 50.04 7.35
CA ILE A 391 -7.56 49.57 7.02
C ILE A 391 -6.58 50.72 7.23
N PRO A 392 -5.51 50.55 8.04
CA PRO A 392 -4.53 51.60 8.27
C PRO A 392 -3.72 51.90 6.98
N GLY A 393 -3.61 53.19 6.67
CA GLY A 393 -2.71 53.68 5.62
C GLY A 393 -1.25 53.61 6.04
N CYS A 394 -0.34 53.50 5.08
CA CYS A 394 1.11 53.53 5.35
C CYS A 394 1.67 54.96 5.25
N ASN A 395 2.92 55.11 5.67
CA ASN A 395 3.70 56.37 5.64
C ASN A 395 4.48 56.61 4.33
N CYS A 396 4.35 55.75 3.31
CA CYS A 396 5.06 55.91 2.04
C CYS A 396 4.38 56.92 1.12
N LYS A 397 5.13 57.45 0.14
CA LYS A 397 4.62 58.43 -0.84
C LYS A 397 4.68 57.88 -2.26
N ALA A 398 3.79 58.36 -3.13
CA ALA A 398 3.81 58.00 -4.55
C ALA A 398 5.09 58.45 -5.27
N THR A 399 5.84 59.41 -4.72
CA THR A 399 7.10 59.93 -5.27
C THR A 399 8.32 59.09 -4.91
N ASP A 400 8.20 58.17 -3.95
CA ASP A 400 9.32 57.29 -3.57
C ASP A 400 9.75 56.44 -4.78
N GLU A 401 11.02 56.02 -4.83
CA GLU A 401 11.54 55.21 -5.93
C GLU A 401 10.81 53.85 -6.00
N ASN A 402 10.74 53.16 -4.85
CA ASN A 402 10.12 51.84 -4.70
C ASN A 402 9.10 51.83 -3.54
N PRO A 403 7.96 52.54 -3.65
CA PRO A 403 7.06 52.75 -2.53
C PRO A 403 6.48 51.44 -2.00
N CYS A 404 6.54 51.27 -0.67
CA CYS A 404 6.15 50.03 0.01
C CYS A 404 6.96 48.78 -0.42
N GLY A 405 8.11 48.98 -1.09
CA GLY A 405 9.03 47.91 -1.47
C GLY A 405 9.68 47.24 -0.26
N ARG A 406 10.43 46.15 -0.51
CA ARG A 406 10.96 45.29 0.56
C ARG A 406 11.93 45.99 1.51
N LYS A 407 12.81 46.83 0.96
CA LYS A 407 13.85 47.55 1.70
C LYS A 407 13.41 48.95 2.13
N THR A 408 12.10 49.18 2.27
CA THR A 408 11.54 50.48 2.67
C THR A 408 11.03 50.45 4.11
N ASN A 409 11.00 51.62 4.75
CA ASN A 409 10.41 51.81 6.09
C ASN A 409 8.88 51.94 6.06
N CYS A 410 8.22 51.18 5.18
CA CYS A 410 6.77 51.12 5.10
C CYS A 410 6.20 50.49 6.37
N ILE A 411 5.47 51.27 7.16
CA ILE A 411 4.93 50.81 8.44
C ILE A 411 4.05 49.57 8.31
N ASN A 412 3.21 49.50 7.27
CA ASN A 412 2.37 48.33 7.03
C ASN A 412 3.21 47.09 6.78
N ARG A 413 4.31 47.18 6.01
CA ARG A 413 5.22 46.04 5.78
C ARG A 413 5.93 45.61 7.05
N LEU A 414 6.39 46.56 7.86
CA LEU A 414 7.04 46.28 9.15
C LEU A 414 6.11 45.57 10.13
N LEU A 415 4.81 45.82 10.03
CA LEU A 415 3.75 45.19 10.84
C LEU A 415 3.14 43.93 10.18
N SER A 416 3.70 43.44 9.08
CA SER A 416 3.14 42.33 8.30
C SER A 416 1.69 42.55 7.86
N CYS A 417 1.34 43.78 7.50
CA CYS A 417 0.05 44.18 6.94
C CYS A 417 0.19 44.48 5.45
N GLU A 418 -0.68 43.91 4.63
CA GLU A 418 -0.76 44.24 3.21
C GLU A 418 -1.43 45.61 3.01
N CYS A 419 -0.89 46.44 2.12
CA CYS A 419 -1.47 47.74 1.83
C CYS A 419 -2.73 47.59 0.97
N HIS A 420 -3.80 48.30 1.33
CA HIS A 420 -5.00 48.34 0.48
C HIS A 420 -4.84 49.39 -0.64
N PRO A 421 -5.19 49.08 -1.90
CA PRO A 421 -4.99 49.99 -3.04
C PRO A 421 -5.77 51.31 -2.94
N ALA A 422 -6.93 51.30 -2.27
CA ALA A 422 -7.73 52.51 -2.07
C ALA A 422 -7.25 53.39 -0.90
N VAL A 423 -6.33 52.90 -0.06
CA VAL A 423 -5.88 53.57 1.17
C VAL A 423 -4.42 54.01 1.07
N CYS A 424 -3.59 53.23 0.39
CA CYS A 424 -2.15 53.51 0.29
C CYS A 424 -1.88 54.82 -0.47
N PRO A 425 -1.12 55.77 0.08
CA PRO A 425 -0.80 57.03 -0.60
C PRO A 425 0.03 56.83 -1.88
N ALA A 426 0.72 55.68 -2.02
CA ALA A 426 1.43 55.33 -3.24
C ALA A 426 0.51 54.84 -4.38
N GLY A 427 -0.79 54.66 -4.12
CA GLY A 427 -1.78 54.22 -5.09
C GLY A 427 -1.35 52.98 -5.86
N LYS A 428 -1.40 53.06 -7.20
CA LYS A 428 -1.04 51.95 -8.10
C LYS A 428 0.45 51.58 -8.06
N ARG A 429 1.34 52.46 -7.60
CA ARG A 429 2.79 52.20 -7.49
C ARG A 429 3.15 51.35 -6.27
N CYS A 430 2.23 51.15 -5.34
CA CYS A 430 2.47 50.35 -4.14
C CYS A 430 2.94 48.92 -4.47
N GLN A 431 4.10 48.55 -3.90
CA GLN A 431 4.70 47.22 -4.05
C GLN A 431 4.35 46.25 -2.89
N ASN A 432 3.44 46.62 -1.98
CA ASN A 432 3.02 45.81 -0.84
C ASN A 432 1.58 45.31 -1.02
N GLN A 433 1.33 44.53 -2.08
CA GLN A 433 0.01 43.99 -2.47
C GLN A 433 0.14 42.54 -2.99
N CYS A 434 1.13 41.79 -2.48
CA CYS A 434 1.57 40.53 -3.05
C CYS A 434 0.54 39.39 -2.88
N PHE A 435 -0.20 39.35 -1.76
CA PHE A 435 -1.23 38.34 -1.50
C PHE A 435 -2.43 38.54 -2.42
N VAL A 436 -3.02 39.75 -2.46
CA VAL A 436 -4.19 40.04 -3.31
C VAL A 436 -3.83 39.91 -4.79
N LYS A 437 -2.65 40.37 -5.22
CA LYS A 437 -2.20 40.25 -6.61
C LYS A 437 -1.72 38.84 -6.99
N ARG A 438 -1.46 37.96 -6.02
CA ARG A 438 -0.94 36.60 -6.24
C ARG A 438 0.33 36.59 -7.10
N GLN A 439 1.26 37.46 -6.73
CA GLN A 439 2.54 37.59 -7.43
C GLN A 439 3.48 36.48 -6.96
N TYR A 440 3.48 35.37 -7.69
CA TYR A 440 4.22 34.17 -7.32
C TYR A 440 5.31 33.89 -8.37
N PRO A 441 6.50 33.40 -7.96
CA PRO A 441 7.49 32.89 -8.90
C PRO A 441 6.96 31.66 -9.65
N GLU A 442 7.53 31.38 -10.82
CA GLU A 442 7.26 30.12 -11.49
C GLU A 442 7.88 28.95 -10.70
N VAL A 443 7.09 27.91 -10.52
CA VAL A 443 7.47 26.73 -9.74
C VAL A 443 7.08 25.45 -10.47
N GLU A 444 7.68 24.35 -10.06
CA GLU A 444 7.29 23.01 -10.49
C GLU A 444 7.28 22.00 -9.36
N ILE A 445 6.29 21.13 -9.43
CA ILE A 445 6.16 19.98 -8.54
C ILE A 445 7.06 18.88 -9.08
N PHE A 446 7.94 18.34 -8.23
CA PHE A 446 8.86 17.29 -8.62
C PHE A 446 8.91 16.19 -7.56
N ARG A 447 9.43 15.02 -7.92
CA ARG A 447 9.55 13.90 -7.00
C ARG A 447 10.88 13.95 -6.24
N THR A 448 10.83 13.83 -4.93
CA THR A 448 12.00 13.64 -4.07
C THR A 448 12.22 12.16 -3.76
N LEU A 449 13.44 11.77 -3.41
CA LEU A 449 13.78 10.37 -3.13
C LEU A 449 13.06 9.81 -1.90
N GLU A 450 13.01 10.58 -0.81
CA GLU A 450 12.54 10.07 0.49
C GLU A 450 11.46 10.91 1.18
N ARG A 451 11.13 12.10 0.65
CA ARG A 451 10.19 13.07 1.25
C ARG A 451 8.90 13.23 0.45
N GLY A 452 8.66 12.33 -0.49
CA GLY A 452 7.47 12.40 -1.33
C GLY A 452 7.60 13.43 -2.46
N TRP A 453 6.54 14.18 -2.71
CA TRP A 453 6.53 15.23 -3.73
C TRP A 453 7.04 16.55 -3.14
N GLY A 454 7.96 17.23 -3.83
CA GLY A 454 8.52 18.52 -3.46
C GLY A 454 8.12 19.62 -4.44
N LEU A 455 8.48 20.85 -4.10
CA LEU A 455 8.31 22.04 -4.93
C LEU A 455 9.68 22.67 -5.19
N ARG A 456 9.99 23.04 -6.43
CA ARG A 456 11.20 23.81 -6.77
C ARG A 456 10.87 25.00 -7.65
N ASN A 457 11.69 26.05 -7.58
CA ASN A 457 11.53 27.23 -8.42
C ASN A 457 12.05 27.00 -9.84
N LYS A 458 11.48 27.70 -10.82
CA LYS A 458 11.94 27.75 -12.21
C LYS A 458 12.72 29.01 -12.55
N THR A 459 12.60 30.04 -11.72
CA THR A 459 13.29 31.32 -11.84
C THR A 459 14.04 31.62 -10.56
N ASP A 460 15.12 32.38 -10.65
CA ASP A 460 15.82 32.88 -9.45
C ASP A 460 14.85 33.70 -8.57
N ILE A 461 15.00 33.54 -7.26
CA ILE A 461 14.22 34.22 -6.22
C ILE A 461 15.22 34.96 -5.34
N LYS A 462 14.96 36.23 -5.01
CA LYS A 462 15.83 37.04 -4.14
C LYS A 462 15.43 36.94 -2.68
N GLU A 463 16.37 37.18 -1.78
CA GLU A 463 16.08 37.27 -0.36
C GLU A 463 14.89 38.22 -0.07
N GLY A 464 13.96 37.77 0.77
CA GLY A 464 12.73 38.47 1.13
C GLY A 464 11.62 38.45 0.06
N ASP A 465 11.80 37.77 -1.08
CA ASP A 465 10.74 37.53 -2.06
C ASP A 465 9.54 36.82 -1.46
N PHE A 466 8.34 37.21 -1.91
CA PHE A 466 7.12 36.47 -1.64
C PHE A 466 7.03 35.26 -2.58
N VAL A 467 7.06 34.06 -2.01
CA VAL A 467 7.12 32.79 -2.76
C VAL A 467 5.72 32.23 -3.05
N GLY A 468 4.78 32.44 -2.13
CA GLY A 468 3.45 31.90 -2.28
C GLY A 468 2.64 31.97 -1.00
N GLU A 469 1.34 31.86 -1.15
CA GLU A 469 0.43 31.78 -0.01
C GLU A 469 0.06 30.32 0.29
N TYR A 470 0.06 29.92 1.57
CA TYR A 470 -0.49 28.64 1.98
C TYR A 470 -2.02 28.72 2.02
N VAL A 471 -2.68 28.08 1.05
CA VAL A 471 -4.14 28.06 0.94
C VAL A 471 -4.71 26.65 1.03
N GLY A 472 -5.90 26.55 1.62
CA GLY A 472 -6.61 25.29 1.80
C GLY A 472 -8.06 25.49 2.21
N GLU A 473 -8.68 24.43 2.73
CA GLU A 473 -9.93 24.53 3.45
C GLU A 473 -9.67 25.13 4.84
N LEU A 474 -10.42 26.16 5.20
CA LEU A 474 -10.37 26.76 6.53
C LEU A 474 -11.37 26.04 7.41
N ILE A 475 -10.88 25.32 8.41
CA ILE A 475 -11.66 24.45 9.31
C ILE A 475 -11.47 24.90 10.77
N ASP A 476 -12.41 24.51 11.63
CA ASP A 476 -12.27 24.68 13.08
C ASP A 476 -11.51 23.50 13.71
N ASP A 477 -11.19 23.63 15.00
CA ASP A 477 -10.45 22.59 15.75
C ASP A 477 -11.21 21.26 15.84
N ALA A 478 -12.55 21.29 15.86
CA ALA A 478 -13.37 20.08 15.95
C ALA A 478 -13.27 19.26 14.65
N GLU A 479 -13.40 19.92 13.50
CA GLU A 479 -13.24 19.32 12.18
C GLU A 479 -11.78 18.88 11.95
N CYS A 480 -10.81 19.69 12.37
CA CYS A 480 -9.39 19.33 12.33
C CYS A 480 -9.12 18.00 13.04
N LYS A 481 -9.57 17.86 14.29
CA LYS A 481 -9.44 16.63 15.07
C LYS A 481 -10.19 15.46 14.43
N ALA A 482 -11.35 15.69 13.83
CA ALA A 482 -12.10 14.65 13.14
C ALA A 482 -11.34 14.10 11.91
N ARG A 483 -10.80 15.00 11.08
CA ARG A 483 -9.98 14.64 9.91
C ARG A 483 -8.69 13.93 10.30
N ILE A 484 -8.02 14.36 11.37
CA ILE A 484 -6.81 13.68 11.88
C ILE A 484 -7.14 12.25 12.34
N ARG A 485 -8.21 12.05 13.11
CA ARG A 485 -8.63 10.71 13.54
C ARG A 485 -8.93 9.80 12.34
N GLN A 486 -9.70 10.31 11.38
CA GLN A 486 -10.01 9.58 10.16
C GLN A 486 -8.74 9.24 9.35
N ALA A 487 -7.80 10.18 9.23
CA ALA A 487 -6.52 9.97 8.56
C ALA A 487 -5.67 8.91 9.27
N GLN A 488 -5.62 8.93 10.60
CA GLN A 488 -4.92 7.94 11.42
C GLN A 488 -5.53 6.54 11.29
N GLU A 489 -6.87 6.43 11.33
CA GLU A 489 -7.61 5.18 11.10
C GLU A 489 -7.35 4.61 9.69
N GLN A 490 -7.15 5.49 8.70
CA GLN A 490 -6.85 5.12 7.31
C GLN A 490 -5.36 4.92 7.04
N GLY A 491 -4.49 5.12 8.03
CA GLY A 491 -3.03 5.01 7.88
C GLY A 491 -2.44 6.06 6.93
N VAL A 492 -3.09 7.22 6.78
CA VAL A 492 -2.57 8.34 6.00
C VAL A 492 -1.40 8.98 6.75
N THR A 493 -0.27 9.12 6.06
CA THR A 493 0.98 9.63 6.64
C THR A 493 1.30 11.08 6.26
N ASN A 494 0.60 11.64 5.26
CA ASN A 494 0.84 13.02 4.80
C ASN A 494 -0.23 13.95 5.35
N PHE A 495 0.18 14.91 6.18
CA PHE A 495 -0.68 15.91 6.77
C PHE A 495 -0.38 17.29 6.19
N TYR A 496 -1.42 18.04 5.85
CA TYR A 496 -1.34 19.35 5.19
C TYR A 496 -2.08 20.42 6.01
N MET A 497 -2.04 20.29 7.33
CA MET A 497 -2.73 21.18 8.25
C MET A 497 -1.77 22.22 8.82
N LEU A 498 -2.19 23.47 8.88
CA LEU A 498 -1.41 24.60 9.37
C LEU A 498 -2.29 25.51 10.22
N ALA A 499 -1.88 25.79 11.45
CA ALA A 499 -2.65 26.61 12.38
C ALA A 499 -2.58 28.10 12.02
N LEU A 500 -3.70 28.66 11.55
CA LEU A 500 -3.79 30.07 11.16
C LEU A 500 -3.87 30.96 12.40
N ASP A 501 -4.76 30.64 13.33
CA ASP A 501 -4.93 31.32 14.62
C ASP A 501 -5.54 30.35 15.65
N ARG A 502 -6.07 30.87 16.78
CA ARG A 502 -6.63 30.05 17.86
C ARG A 502 -7.83 29.20 17.44
N TYR A 503 -8.59 29.64 16.44
CA TYR A 503 -9.87 29.02 16.08
C TYR A 503 -9.89 28.43 14.68
N ARG A 504 -8.88 28.75 13.85
CA ARG A 504 -8.88 28.40 12.43
C ARG A 504 -7.60 27.65 12.03
N VAL A 505 -7.78 26.57 11.30
CA VAL A 505 -6.71 25.74 10.71
C VAL A 505 -6.91 25.69 9.21
N ILE A 506 -5.83 25.82 8.44
CA ILE A 506 -5.83 25.63 6.99
C ILE A 506 -5.46 24.19 6.70
N ASP A 507 -6.35 23.43 6.06
CA ASP A 507 -6.11 22.07 5.57
C ASP A 507 -5.97 22.07 4.04
N ALA A 508 -4.74 21.89 3.57
CA ALA A 508 -4.39 21.83 2.16
C ALA A 508 -4.47 20.40 1.55
N GLY A 509 -5.08 19.45 2.28
CA GLY A 509 -5.16 18.04 1.90
C GLY A 509 -5.96 17.83 0.62
N SER A 510 -7.27 18.08 0.70
CA SER A 510 -8.22 17.88 -0.41
C SER A 510 -8.24 19.04 -1.40
N CYS A 511 -8.05 20.27 -0.92
CA CYS A 511 -8.03 21.49 -1.71
C CYS A 511 -6.82 22.33 -1.32
N GLY A 512 -6.06 22.88 -2.26
CA GLY A 512 -4.91 23.73 -1.97
C GLY A 512 -4.27 24.30 -3.23
N ASN A 513 -3.11 24.91 -3.14
CA ASN A 513 -2.29 25.29 -4.30
C ASN A 513 -0.97 24.52 -4.30
N TYR A 514 0.03 24.97 -5.05
CA TYR A 514 1.35 24.34 -5.14
C TYR A 514 2.16 24.39 -3.83
N THR A 515 1.89 25.31 -2.89
CA THR A 515 2.69 25.42 -1.64
C THR A 515 2.49 24.22 -0.72
N ARG A 516 1.44 23.43 -0.91
CA ARG A 516 1.23 22.15 -0.19
C ARG A 516 2.37 21.14 -0.42
N PHE A 517 3.18 21.33 -1.45
CA PHE A 517 4.32 20.48 -1.81
C PHE A 517 5.67 21.01 -1.27
N MET A 518 5.69 22.11 -0.51
CA MET A 518 6.92 22.58 0.13
C MET A 518 7.28 21.66 1.30
N ASN A 519 8.41 20.96 1.18
CA ASN A 519 8.87 20.02 2.19
C ASN A 519 9.50 20.72 3.39
N HIS A 520 9.59 19.97 4.49
CA HIS A 520 10.35 20.38 5.67
C HIS A 520 11.87 20.37 5.40
N CYS A 521 12.57 21.38 5.92
CA CYS A 521 14.02 21.34 6.11
C CYS A 521 14.41 21.98 7.46
N CYS A 522 15.39 21.39 8.15
CA CYS A 522 15.98 21.96 9.38
C CYS A 522 16.93 23.15 9.08
N LEU A 523 17.37 23.30 7.83
CA LEU A 523 18.04 24.49 7.30
C LEU A 523 17.29 24.97 6.05
N PRO A 524 16.12 25.61 6.22
CA PRO A 524 15.27 25.98 5.11
C PRO A 524 15.80 27.18 4.33
N ASN A 525 15.30 27.35 3.11
CA ASN A 525 15.52 28.56 2.30
C ASN A 525 14.29 29.47 2.24
N CYS A 526 13.14 29.03 2.77
CA CYS A 526 11.95 29.85 2.95
C CYS A 526 11.50 29.83 4.41
N GLU A 527 10.84 30.89 4.84
CA GLU A 527 10.15 30.97 6.12
C GLU A 527 8.66 31.23 5.93
N MET A 528 7.88 30.82 6.93
CA MET A 528 6.45 31.08 7.00
C MET A 528 6.20 32.35 7.81
N GLN A 529 5.44 33.28 7.26
CA GLN A 529 5.02 34.50 7.94
C GLN A 529 3.49 34.64 7.93
N LYS A 530 2.94 35.13 9.04
CA LYS A 530 1.52 35.53 9.14
C LYS A 530 1.38 37.00 8.77
N TRP A 531 0.44 37.30 7.88
CA TRP A 531 0.17 38.64 7.39
C TRP A 531 -1.30 39.00 7.56
N CYS A 532 -1.59 40.26 7.92
CA CYS A 532 -2.93 40.81 7.87
C CYS A 532 -3.23 41.32 6.46
N VAL A 533 -4.25 40.79 5.81
CA VAL A 533 -4.66 41.12 4.44
C VAL A 533 -6.16 41.38 4.43
N ASN A 534 -6.55 42.63 4.16
CA ASN A 534 -7.95 43.09 4.19
C ASN A 534 -8.68 42.77 5.52
N GLY A 535 -7.95 42.82 6.63
CA GLY A 535 -8.48 42.55 7.98
C GLY A 535 -8.50 41.07 8.37
N ASP A 536 -8.02 40.16 7.52
CA ASP A 536 -7.88 38.74 7.87
C ASP A 536 -6.42 38.27 7.91
N THR A 537 -6.15 37.31 8.79
CA THR A 537 -4.84 36.65 8.86
C THR A 537 -4.68 35.71 7.68
N ARG A 538 -3.55 35.79 6.98
CA ARG A 538 -3.14 34.88 5.90
C ARG A 538 -1.71 34.40 6.14
N VAL A 539 -1.34 33.28 5.53
CA VAL A 539 -0.01 32.67 5.70
C VAL A 539 0.74 32.70 4.37
N GLY A 540 1.88 33.38 4.36
CA GLY A 540 2.76 33.48 3.21
C GLY A 540 4.11 32.84 3.45
N PHE A 541 4.75 32.37 2.39
CA PHE A 541 6.16 31.97 2.40
C PHE A 541 7.03 33.07 1.81
N PHE A 542 8.15 33.34 2.48
CA PHE A 542 9.12 34.35 2.09
C PHE A 542 10.51 33.73 2.01
N ALA A 543 11.31 34.15 1.03
CA ALA A 543 12.68 33.64 0.87
C ALA A 543 13.61 34.18 1.97
N LEU A 544 14.37 33.29 2.62
CA LEU A 544 15.37 33.64 3.65
C LEU A 544 16.72 34.04 3.05
N CYS A 545 16.96 33.73 1.78
CA CYS A 545 18.18 34.02 1.06
C CYS A 545 17.87 34.10 -0.45
N ASP A 546 18.87 34.47 -1.25
CA ASP A 546 18.79 34.27 -2.71
C ASP A 546 18.74 32.77 -3.03
N ILE A 547 17.78 32.36 -3.86
CA ILE A 547 17.50 30.97 -4.26
C ILE A 547 17.61 30.87 -5.78
N GLN A 548 18.56 30.07 -6.28
CA GLN A 548 18.77 29.84 -7.71
C GLN A 548 17.64 29.00 -8.32
N ALA A 549 17.34 29.20 -9.61
CA ALA A 549 16.42 28.36 -10.37
C ALA A 549 16.77 26.86 -10.25
N GLY A 550 15.74 26.02 -10.12
CA GLY A 550 15.87 24.57 -9.95
C GLY A 550 16.07 24.09 -8.50
N THR A 551 16.16 25.00 -7.53
CA THR A 551 16.35 24.68 -6.11
C THR A 551 15.03 24.29 -5.44
N GLU A 552 15.04 23.25 -4.62
CA GLU A 552 13.87 22.87 -3.83
C GLU A 552 13.51 23.97 -2.81
N LEU A 553 12.25 24.39 -2.81
CA LEU A 553 11.69 25.34 -1.85
C LEU A 553 11.24 24.60 -0.60
N THR A 554 11.86 24.92 0.54
CA THR A 554 11.64 24.24 1.82
C THR A 554 11.45 25.24 2.94
N PHE A 555 10.70 24.87 3.98
CA PHE A 555 10.54 25.68 5.19
C PHE A 555 10.62 24.82 6.46
N ASN A 556 10.88 25.46 7.61
CA ASN A 556 10.83 24.75 8.88
C ASN A 556 9.37 24.64 9.36
N TYR A 557 8.91 23.42 9.65
CA TYR A 557 7.51 23.16 10.01
C TYR A 557 7.19 23.60 11.45
N ASN A 558 8.18 24.04 12.23
CA ASN A 558 8.01 24.73 13.52
C ASN A 558 6.93 24.11 14.43
N PHE A 559 6.94 22.79 14.63
CA PHE A 559 6.07 22.05 15.57
C PHE A 559 4.58 22.00 15.23
N GLN A 560 4.14 22.45 14.05
CA GLN A 560 2.74 22.28 13.63
C GLN A 560 2.50 20.93 12.94
N THR A 561 3.13 19.87 13.43
CA THR A 561 2.93 18.52 12.89
C THR A 561 1.72 17.89 13.56
N PHE A 562 0.61 17.87 12.84
CA PHE A 562 -0.59 17.14 13.20
C PHE A 562 -0.36 15.64 12.94
N GLY A 563 0.39 14.98 13.83
CA GLY A 563 0.84 13.58 13.67
C GLY A 563 1.38 12.99 14.98
N SER A 564 1.89 11.76 14.93
CA SER A 564 2.33 11.03 16.15
C SER A 564 3.64 11.57 16.78
N GLY A 565 4.27 12.59 16.18
CA GLY A 565 5.53 13.17 16.65
C GLY A 565 6.76 12.26 16.48
N LYS A 566 6.64 11.16 15.73
CA LYS A 566 7.68 10.12 15.59
C LYS A 566 8.27 10.00 14.18
N ASP A 567 7.90 10.87 13.26
CA ASP A 567 8.36 10.80 11.87
C ASP A 567 9.82 11.25 11.76
N ILE A 568 10.66 10.40 11.19
CA ILE A 568 12.10 10.65 11.01
C ILE A 568 12.29 11.75 9.97
N CYS A 569 13.08 12.78 10.31
CA CYS A 569 13.40 13.86 9.40
C CYS A 569 14.46 13.42 8.39
N LYS A 570 14.13 13.52 7.10
CA LYS A 570 14.99 13.15 5.97
C LYS A 570 15.42 14.36 5.12
N CYS A 571 15.58 15.52 5.76
CA CYS A 571 15.91 16.75 5.03
C CYS A 571 17.38 16.80 4.53
N GLY A 572 18.27 16.00 5.13
CA GLY A 572 19.69 15.96 4.76
C GLY A 572 20.51 17.17 5.21
N ALA A 573 19.92 18.11 5.95
CA ALA A 573 20.64 19.28 6.45
C ALA A 573 21.68 18.89 7.53
N PRO A 574 22.84 19.57 7.60
CA PRO A 574 23.88 19.26 8.58
C PRO A 574 23.42 19.50 10.03
N ASN A 575 22.43 20.38 10.24
CA ASN A 575 21.81 20.68 11.53
C ASN A 575 20.47 19.94 11.74
N CYS A 576 20.26 18.82 11.04
CA CYS A 576 19.03 18.04 11.15
C CYS A 576 18.80 17.57 12.59
N THR A 577 17.60 17.79 13.12
CA THR A 577 17.22 17.37 14.48
C THR A 577 16.80 15.91 14.57
N GLY A 578 16.82 15.17 13.45
CA GLY A 578 16.52 13.74 13.37
C GLY A 578 15.03 13.39 13.27
N PHE A 579 14.13 14.25 13.76
CA PHE A 579 12.68 14.03 13.69
C PHE A 579 11.94 15.30 13.26
N LEU A 580 10.80 15.12 12.60
CA LEU A 580 9.91 16.22 12.23
C LEU A 580 9.29 16.82 13.50
N GLY A 581 9.60 18.09 13.80
CA GLY A 581 9.04 18.81 14.95
C GLY A 581 9.82 18.65 16.26
N VAL A 582 11.16 18.72 16.25
CA VAL A 582 12.03 18.82 17.45
C VAL A 582 12.78 20.16 17.48
N GLN A 583 12.81 20.87 18.64
CA GLN A 583 13.38 22.23 18.73
C GLN A 583 14.89 22.20 18.56
N GLN A 584 15.40 23.04 17.67
CA GLN A 584 16.83 23.35 17.64
C GLN A 584 17.15 24.18 18.87
N LYS A 585 18.13 23.75 19.68
CA LYS A 585 18.76 24.63 20.66
C LYS A 585 19.43 25.76 19.88
N VAL A 586 18.99 27.00 20.09
CA VAL A 586 19.52 28.17 19.38
C VAL A 586 21.01 28.28 19.67
N THR A 587 21.84 27.94 18.68
CA THR A 587 23.24 28.34 18.63
C THR A 587 23.40 29.32 17.46
N SER A 588 24.06 30.44 17.75
CA SER A 588 24.18 31.61 16.90
C SER A 588 24.81 31.30 15.53
N LYS A 589 24.16 31.84 14.49
CA LYS A 589 24.64 32.11 13.11
C LYS A 589 25.63 31.10 12.51
N LEU A 590 25.13 30.19 11.67
CA LEU A 590 25.89 29.58 10.59
C LEU A 590 25.28 30.00 9.25
N SER A 591 26.04 30.80 8.50
CA SER A 591 25.68 31.24 7.16
C SER A 591 25.71 30.08 6.16
N CYS A 592 24.80 30.13 5.19
CA CYS A 592 24.75 29.20 4.07
C CYS A 592 26.08 29.27 3.28
N ARG A 593 26.93 28.23 3.38
CA ARG A 593 28.14 28.11 2.58
C ARG A 593 27.78 27.63 1.18
N LYS A 594 28.18 28.41 0.17
CA LYS A 594 28.12 28.06 -1.26
C LYS A 594 28.84 26.73 -1.51
N LYS A 595 28.22 25.83 -2.27
CA LYS A 595 28.90 24.85 -3.10
C LYS A 595 28.55 25.12 -4.55
#